data_AF-A0A2D3C5S6-F1
#
_entry.id   AF-A0A2D3C5S6-F1
#
_cell.length_a   1.000
_cell.length_b   1.000
_cell.length_c   1.000
_cell.angle_alpha   90.00
_cell.angle_beta   90.00
_cell.angle_gamma   90.00
#
_symmetry.space_group_name_H-M   'P 1'
#
loop_
_entity.id
_entity.type
_entity.pdbx_description
1 polymer ?
#
loop_
_entity_poly.entity_id
_entity_poly.type
_entity_poly.pdbx_seq_one_letter_code
_entity_poly.pdbx_strand_id
1 'polypeptide(L)' 'MKIVKCRDLGFKCNFMATGTKQEEVEKKMLDHIEQVHGEELDKMSEDEMKEIKYRISTLTGRGCGCGAL' A
#
# COMPACT_ATOMS: atom_id res chain seq x y z
N MET A 1 -7.65 14.40 3.92
CA MET A 1 -6.29 14.17 3.38
C MET A 1 -5.83 12.80 3.85
N LYS A 2 -5.44 11.93 2.92
CA LYS A 2 -5.01 10.55 3.20
C LYS A 2 -3.50 10.44 2.96
N ILE A 3 -2.81 9.69 3.82
CA ILE A 3 -1.36 9.47 3.74
C ILE A 3 -1.04 8.02 4.07
N VAL A 4 -0.18 7.41 3.26
CA VAL A 4 0.39 6.08 3.51
C VAL A 4 1.89 6.17 3.34
N LYS A 5 2.64 5.52 4.22
CA LYS A 5 4.09 5.43 4.12
C LYS A 5 4.47 4.02 3.70
N CYS A 6 5.43 3.90 2.80
CA CYS A 6 5.89 2.60 2.31
C CYS A 6 6.43 1.72 3.46
N ARG A 7 7.08 2.36 4.45
CA ARG A 7 7.47 1.73 5.72
C ARG A 7 6.36 1.09 6.55
N ASP A 8 5.13 1.61 6.46
CA ASP A 8 3.98 1.01 7.17
C ASP A 8 3.51 -0.29 6.50
N LEU A 9 3.92 -0.54 5.26
CA LEU A 9 3.63 -1.77 4.53
C LEU A 9 4.68 -2.87 4.76
N GLY A 10 5.80 -2.53 5.41
CA GLY A 10 6.91 -3.46 5.70
C GLY A 10 8.16 -3.24 4.85
N PHE A 11 8.13 -2.33 3.88
CA PHE A 11 9.30 -2.00 3.07
C PHE A 11 10.26 -1.07 3.82
N LYS A 12 11.58 -1.24 3.65
CA LYS A 12 12.58 -0.32 4.21
C LYS A 12 12.70 0.96 3.37
N CYS A 13 11.59 1.62 3.09
CA CYS A 13 11.52 2.80 2.24
C CYS A 13 10.86 3.99 2.96
N ASN A 14 11.44 5.19 2.77
CA ASN A 14 10.95 6.44 3.34
C ASN A 14 9.89 7.14 2.47
N PHE A 15 9.44 6.50 1.39
CA PHE A 15 8.43 7.06 0.52
C PHE A 15 7.08 7.20 1.23
N MET A 16 6.38 8.30 0.92
CA MET A 16 5.07 8.62 1.47
C MET A 16 4.14 9.05 0.35
N ALA A 17 3.08 8.29 0.13
CA ALA A 17 2.03 8.65 -0.79
C ALA A 17 1.00 9.52 -0.07
N THR A 18 0.71 10.69 -0.65
CA THR A 18 -0.28 11.64 -0.14
C THR A 18 -1.28 11.98 -1.23
N GLY A 19 -2.53 12.17 -0.81
CA GLY A 19 -3.63 12.45 -1.73
C GLY A 19 -4.93 12.80 -1.02
N THR A 20 -5.89 13.26 -1.80
CA THR A 20 -7.22 13.64 -1.32
C THR A 20 -8.14 12.43 -1.33
N LYS A 21 -8.05 11.61 -2.38
CA LYS A 21 -8.80 10.37 -2.54
C LYS A 21 -7.95 9.15 -2.18
N GLN A 22 -8.62 8.08 -1.79
CA GLN A 22 -7.96 6.82 -1.47
C GLN A 22 -7.32 6.18 -2.70
N GLU A 23 -8.06 6.11 -3.81
CA GLU A 23 -7.57 5.55 -5.08
C GLU A 23 -6.29 6.25 -5.56
N GLU A 24 -6.17 7.57 -5.36
CA GLU A 24 -4.96 8.32 -5.70
C GLU A 24 -3.75 7.89 -4.86
N VAL A 25 -3.96 7.72 -3.55
CA VAL A 25 -2.89 7.28 -2.63
C VAL A 25 -2.52 5.83 -2.90
N GLU A 26 -3.51 4.97 -3.15
CA GLU A 26 -3.30 3.57 -3.53
C GLU A 26 -2.49 3.47 -4.81
N LYS A 27 -2.90 4.17 -5.87
CA LYS A 27 -2.20 4.14 -7.16
C LYS A 27 -0.76 4.67 -7.04
N LYS A 28 -0.54 5.78 -6.32
CA LYS A 28 0.82 6.30 -6.09
C LYS A 28 1.70 5.34 -5.30
N MET A 29 1.13 4.65 -4.31
CA MET A 29 1.90 3.71 -3.51
C MET A 29 2.21 2.44 -4.30
N LEU A 30 1.25 1.91 -5.06
CA LEU A 30 1.48 0.77 -5.94
C LEU A 30 2.53 1.07 -7.01
N ASP A 31 2.42 2.19 -7.72
CA ASP A 31 3.39 2.61 -8.73
C ASP A 31 4.80 2.74 -8.15
N HIS A 32 4.93 3.29 -6.94
CA HIS A 32 6.20 3.34 -6.24
C HIS A 32 6.76 1.95 -5.91
N ILE A 33 5.93 1.03 -5.41
CA ILE A 33 6.37 -0.32 -5.09
C ILE A 33 6.74 -1.05 -6.39
N GLU A 34 6.01 -0.90 -7.49
CA GLU A 34 6.34 -1.49 -8.79
C GLU A 34 7.66 -0.97 -9.37
N GLN A 35 7.97 0.32 -9.20
CA GLN A 35 9.21 0.90 -9.75
C GLN A 35 10.43 0.73 -8.84
N VAL A 36 10.25 0.81 -7.52
CA VAL A 36 11.35 0.83 -6.53
C VAL A 36 11.53 -0.52 -5.85
N HIS A 37 10.43 -1.22 -5.62
CA HIS A 37 10.40 -2.56 -5.04
C HIS A 37 9.95 -3.60 -6.08
N GLY A 38 9.98 -3.26 -7.37
CA GLY A 38 9.53 -4.12 -8.47
C GLY A 38 10.25 -5.46 -8.51
N GLU A 39 11.55 -5.46 -8.22
CA GLU A 39 12.36 -6.69 -8.15
C GLU A 39 11.97 -7.60 -6.97
N GLU A 40 11.42 -7.03 -5.89
CA GLU A 40 10.86 -7.79 -4.77
C GLU A 40 9.44 -8.24 -5.11
N LEU A 41 8.65 -7.39 -5.78
CA LEU A 41 7.30 -7.73 -6.27
C LEU A 41 7.29 -8.84 -7.33
N ASP A 42 8.27 -8.87 -8.22
CA ASP A 42 8.39 -9.91 -9.26
C ASP A 42 8.67 -11.29 -8.64
N LYS A 43 9.25 -11.30 -7.43
CA LYS A 43 9.45 -12.50 -6.61
C LYS A 43 8.26 -12.81 -5.69
N MET A 44 7.35 -11.86 -5.52
CA MET A 44 6.14 -12.00 -4.70
C MET A 44 5.03 -12.67 -5.51
N SER A 45 4.25 -13.53 -4.85
CA SER A 45 3.08 -14.13 -5.48
C SER A 45 1.89 -13.15 -5.54
N GLU A 46 0.91 -13.43 -6.40
CA GLU A 46 -0.31 -12.61 -6.52
C GLU A 46 -1.04 -12.39 -5.18
N ASP A 47 -0.95 -13.36 -4.25
CA ASP A 47 -1.48 -13.25 -2.90
C ASP A 47 -0.78 -12.18 -2.05
N GLU A 48 0.54 -12.05 -2.16
CA GLU A 48 1.29 -11.00 -1.45
C GLU A 48 0.97 -9.62 -2.03
N MET A 49 0.77 -9.52 -3.35
CA MET A 49 0.26 -8.30 -3.97
C MET A 49 -1.13 -7.92 -3.45
N LYS A 50 -2.02 -8.89 -3.24
CA LYS A 50 -3.34 -8.66 -2.64
C LYS A 50 -3.22 -8.19 -1.19
N GLU A 51 -2.33 -8.78 -0.40
CA GLU A 51 -2.08 -8.35 0.98
C GLU A 51 -1.59 -6.90 1.05
N ILE A 52 -0.66 -6.51 0.17
CA ILE A 52 -0.18 -5.13 0.08
C ILE A 52 -1.33 -4.18 -0.25
N LYS A 53 -2.14 -4.50 -1.26
CA LYS A 53 -3.33 -3.70 -1.62
C LYS A 53 -4.32 -3.58 -0.45
N TYR A 54 -4.59 -4.70 0.24
CA TYR A 54 -5.46 -4.73 1.41
C TYR A 54 -4.94 -3.83 2.54
N ARG A 55 -3.63 -3.86 2.81
CA ARG A 55 -2.98 -2.99 3.79
C ARG A 55 -3.08 -1.52 3.41
N ILE A 56 -2.80 -1.16 2.16
CA ILE A 56 -2.92 0.23 1.69
C ILE A 56 -4.36 0.71 1.81
N SER A 57 -5.33 -0.12 1.39
CA SER A 57 -6.77 0.16 1.53
C SER A 57 -7.18 0.32 2.99
N THR A 58 -6.66 -0.50 3.91
CA THR A 58 -6.92 -0.38 5.35
C THR A 58 -6.33 0.91 5.94
N LEU A 59 -5.11 1.27 5.56
CA LEU A 59 -4.42 2.46 6.05
C LEU A 59 -5.03 3.76 5.50
N THR A 60 -5.44 3.77 4.23
CA THR A 60 -6.12 4.90 3.61
C THR A 60 -7.60 4.95 3.97
N GLY A 61 -8.24 3.80 4.19
CA GLY A 61 -9.66 3.62 4.30
C GLY A 61 -10.22 3.72 5.71
N ARG A 62 -9.41 4.01 6.75
CA ARG A 62 -9.85 4.08 8.17
C ARG A 62 -11.17 4.84 8.32
N GLY A 63 -12.21 4.01 8.37
CA GLY A 63 -13.63 4.27 8.31
C GLY A 63 -14.30 2.90 8.31
N CYS A 64 -14.31 2.28 9.50
CA CYS A 64 -15.05 1.07 9.90
C CYS A 64 -14.59 -0.32 9.43
N GLY A 65 -14.38 -1.19 10.43
CA GLY A 65 -15.09 -2.48 10.51
C GLY A 65 -14.39 -3.73 9.99
N CYS A 66 -14.46 -4.78 10.79
CA CYS A 66 -14.06 -6.18 10.54
C CYS A 66 -12.54 -6.41 10.69
N GLY A 67 -12.06 -7.03 11.76
CA GLY A 67 -12.60 -8.23 12.38
C GLY A 67 -11.66 -9.35 12.00
N ALA A 68 -10.76 -9.69 12.93
CA ALA A 68 -9.92 -10.85 12.84
C ALA A 68 -10.75 -12.05 12.38
N LEU A 69 -10.31 -12.67 11.28
CA LEU A 69 -10.69 -14.04 10.91
C LEU A 69 -10.21 -15.00 12.01
#